data_AF-R7Z579-F1
#
_entry.id   AF-R7Z579-F1
#
_cell.length_a   1.000
_cell.length_b   1.000
_cell.length_c   1.000
_cell.angle_alpha   90.00
_cell.angle_beta   90.00
_cell.angle_gamma   90.00
#
_symmetry.space_group_name_H-M   'P 1'
#
loop_
_entity.id
_entity.type
_entity.pdbx_description
1 polymer ?
#
loop_
_entity_poly.entity_id
_entity_poly.type
_entity_poly.pdbx_seq_one_letter_code
_entity_poly.pdbx_strand_id
1 'polypeptide(L)'
;MQPSYHDAGFLGAEVPVYNIADFCNATDTQDLLVRNVRLGAALASCFSASNTTYANGTDITGAPAHVVVQQQNRGLVIVGPDIVSAVTRAVYTQENVRNQTNGVLLAGLAGAAGQPASAGGAVQYLTPCERQDSNFNGSSVGYLRPWTLWLRRTEADGFYHNSLGSPLSS
;
A
#
# COMPACT_ATOMS: atom_id res chain seq x y z
N MET A 1 -1.24 -7.76 5.85
CA MET A 1 -1.30 -7.96 4.38
C MET A 1 0.11 -8.19 3.86
N GLN A 2 0.28 -9.08 2.87
CA GLN A 2 1.57 -9.40 2.25
C GLN A 2 1.44 -9.37 0.71
N PRO A 3 2.53 -9.21 -0.06
CA PRO A 3 2.43 -9.19 -1.52
C PRO A 3 2.22 -10.59 -2.09
N SER A 4 1.18 -10.77 -2.90
CA SER A 4 0.83 -12.04 -3.56
C SER A 4 1.05 -12.04 -5.07
N TYR A 5 1.56 -10.93 -5.64
CA TYR A 5 1.85 -10.81 -7.07
C TYR A 5 2.90 -9.71 -7.32
N HIS A 6 3.54 -9.74 -8.48
CA HIS A 6 4.77 -8.96 -8.75
C HIS A 6 4.61 -7.44 -8.55
N ASP A 7 3.51 -6.80 -8.99
CA ASP A 7 3.39 -5.34 -8.84
C ASP A 7 3.21 -4.89 -7.38
N ALA A 8 3.02 -5.81 -6.44
CA ALA A 8 2.89 -5.53 -5.02
C ALA A 8 4.22 -5.61 -4.25
N GLY A 9 5.37 -5.85 -4.90
CA GLY A 9 6.67 -6.01 -4.23
C GLY A 9 7.04 -4.86 -3.28
N PHE A 10 6.59 -3.64 -3.57
CA PHE A 10 6.80 -2.44 -2.74
C PHE A 10 6.20 -2.52 -1.32
N LEU A 11 5.26 -3.45 -1.07
CA LEU A 11 4.67 -3.66 0.24
C LEU A 11 5.67 -4.24 1.25
N GLY A 12 6.80 -4.80 0.78
CA GLY A 12 7.79 -5.41 1.65
C GLY A 12 7.30 -6.71 2.28
N ALA A 13 7.87 -7.08 3.43
CA ALA A 13 7.54 -8.35 4.11
C ALA A 13 6.13 -8.34 4.71
N GLU A 14 5.71 -7.17 5.17
CA GLU A 14 4.42 -6.94 5.78
C GLU A 14 4.06 -5.45 5.71
N VAL A 15 2.77 -5.19 5.74
CA VAL A 15 2.22 -3.85 5.94
C VAL A 15 1.89 -3.65 7.41
N PRO A 16 2.47 -2.62 8.07
CA PRO A 16 2.15 -2.28 9.44
C PRO A 16 0.67 -1.97 9.63
N VAL A 17 0.12 -2.38 10.76
CA VAL A 17 -1.26 -2.09 11.16
C VAL A 17 -1.23 -1.06 12.28
N TYR A 18 -1.69 0.16 11.98
CA TYR A 18 -1.95 1.20 12.95
C TYR A 18 -3.32 0.97 13.59
N ASN A 19 -3.33 0.59 14.86
CA ASN A 19 -4.53 0.54 15.68
C ASN A 19 -4.61 1.80 16.54
N ILE A 20 -5.50 2.72 16.16
CA ILE A 20 -5.66 4.01 16.84
C ILE A 20 -6.06 3.86 18.31
N ALA A 21 -6.77 2.77 18.68
CA ALA A 21 -7.22 2.53 20.04
C ALA A 21 -6.05 2.41 21.03
N ASP A 22 -4.90 1.87 20.58
CA ASP A 22 -3.69 1.71 21.39
C ASP A 22 -3.06 3.05 21.79
N PHE A 23 -3.42 4.11 21.07
CA PHE A 23 -2.91 5.46 21.29
C PHE A 23 -3.98 6.41 21.83
N CYS A 24 -5.24 6.01 21.98
CA CYS A 24 -6.28 6.90 22.53
C CYS A 24 -6.18 7.00 24.05
N ASN A 25 -6.36 8.21 24.59
CA ASN A 25 -6.53 8.45 26.02
C ASN A 25 -8.02 8.52 26.37
N ALA A 26 -8.32 8.54 27.68
CA ALA A 26 -9.71 8.64 28.19
C ALA A 26 -10.47 9.88 27.71
N THR A 27 -9.77 10.94 27.30
CA THR A 27 -10.35 12.20 26.82
C THR A 27 -10.53 12.25 25.30
N ASP A 28 -9.96 11.30 24.56
CA ASP A 28 -10.04 11.30 23.11
C ASP A 28 -11.37 10.74 22.63
N THR A 29 -11.93 11.36 21.59
CA THR A 29 -13.05 10.78 20.85
C THR A 29 -12.56 9.56 20.08
N GLN A 30 -13.19 8.40 20.28
CA GLN A 30 -12.84 7.15 19.62
C GLN A 30 -13.62 6.96 18.31
N ASP A 31 -13.56 7.95 17.42
CA ASP A 31 -14.22 7.96 16.10
C ASP A 31 -13.31 7.46 14.97
N LEU A 32 -12.18 6.85 15.33
CA LEU A 32 -11.11 6.38 14.44
C LEU A 32 -10.38 7.49 13.67
N LEU A 33 -10.67 8.77 13.94
CA LEU A 33 -10.04 9.90 13.25
C LEU A 33 -8.71 10.31 13.90
N VAL A 34 -7.72 10.63 13.06
CA VAL A 34 -6.43 11.17 13.50
C VAL A 34 -6.57 12.70 13.51
N ARG A 35 -6.87 13.26 14.69
CA ARG A 35 -7.27 14.68 14.83
C ARG A 35 -6.27 15.55 15.58
N ASN A 36 -5.18 14.97 16.07
CA ASN A 36 -4.19 15.69 16.86
C ASN A 36 -2.77 15.21 16.54
N VAL A 37 -1.78 16.01 16.97
CA VAL A 37 -0.36 15.78 16.69
C VAL A 37 0.11 14.45 17.27
N ARG A 38 -0.39 14.03 18.45
CA ARG A 38 0.01 12.79 19.11
C ARG A 38 -0.41 11.55 18.32
N LEU A 39 -1.68 11.49 17.90
CA LEU A 39 -2.20 10.42 17.05
C LEU A 39 -1.55 10.45 15.65
N GLY A 40 -1.26 11.65 15.13
CA GLY A 40 -0.53 11.82 13.88
C GLY A 40 0.91 11.30 13.95
N ALA A 41 1.62 11.59 15.04
CA ALA A 41 2.97 11.09 15.30
C ALA A 41 2.97 9.57 15.49
N ALA A 42 1.98 9.01 16.19
CA ALA A 42 1.81 7.57 16.34
C ALA A 42 1.62 6.88 14.98
N LEU A 43 0.73 7.42 14.13
CA LEU A 43 0.55 6.93 12.76
C LEU A 43 1.83 7.07 11.92
N ALA A 44 2.52 8.21 12.01
CA ALA A 44 3.75 8.45 11.25
C ALA A 44 4.87 7.48 11.66
N SER A 45 4.93 7.07 12.93
CA SER A 45 5.92 6.11 13.42
C SER A 45 5.81 4.74 12.73
N CYS A 46 4.63 4.36 12.24
CA CYS A 46 4.42 3.11 11.50
C CYS A 46 5.13 3.09 10.13
N PHE A 47 5.58 4.24 9.61
CA PHE A 47 6.34 4.30 8.36
C PHE A 47 7.85 4.10 8.56
N SER A 48 8.32 4.18 9.81
CA SER A 48 9.71 4.00 10.20
C SER A 48 9.97 2.53 10.59
N ALA A 49 11.20 2.04 10.41
CA ALA A 49 11.55 0.73 10.93
C ALA A 49 11.65 0.79 12.46
N SER A 50 11.26 -0.27 13.16
CA SER A 50 11.32 -0.37 14.63
C SER A 50 12.73 -0.20 15.24
N ASN A 51 13.78 -0.06 14.42
CA ASN A 51 15.18 0.15 14.81
C ASN A 51 15.81 1.46 14.25
N THR A 52 15.04 2.34 13.60
CA THR A 52 15.57 3.67 13.28
C THR A 52 15.27 4.60 14.44
N THR A 53 16.14 4.59 15.44
CA THR A 53 16.20 5.68 16.42
C THR A 53 16.41 6.98 15.66
N TYR A 54 15.58 8.00 15.95
CA TYR A 54 15.83 9.37 15.51
C TYR A 54 17.06 9.91 16.26
N ALA A 55 18.24 9.42 15.91
CA ALA A 55 19.49 9.96 16.39
C ALA A 55 19.77 11.25 15.61
N ASN A 56 19.54 12.40 16.26
CA ASN A 56 19.93 13.73 15.80
C ASN A 56 19.54 14.08 14.36
N GLY A 57 18.27 14.46 14.15
CA GLY A 57 17.78 15.54 13.26
C GLY A 57 18.42 15.82 11.88
N THR A 58 19.23 14.93 11.32
CA THR A 58 20.08 15.22 10.14
C THR A 58 20.29 14.01 9.22
N ASP A 59 19.69 12.85 9.50
CA ASP A 59 19.76 11.73 8.56
C ASP A 59 18.63 11.81 7.53
N ILE A 60 18.82 12.68 6.53
CA ILE A 60 17.97 12.82 5.34
C ILE A 60 18.43 11.82 4.27
N THR A 61 18.88 10.63 4.66
CA THR A 61 19.06 9.52 3.72
C THR A 61 17.74 8.76 3.48
N GLY A 62 16.71 9.01 4.30
CA GLY A 62 15.52 9.78 3.88
C GLY A 62 14.27 9.04 3.37
N ALA A 63 14.31 7.73 3.14
CA ALA A 63 13.15 6.97 2.63
C ALA A 63 12.42 6.21 3.76
N PRO A 64 11.06 6.17 3.75
CA PRO A 64 10.30 5.42 4.75
C PRO A 64 10.53 3.91 4.59
N ALA A 65 10.59 3.19 5.71
CA ALA A 65 10.76 1.74 5.72
C ALA A 65 9.52 1.01 5.18
N HIS A 66 8.33 1.58 5.43
CA HIS A 66 7.07 1.12 4.88
C HIS A 66 6.44 2.25 4.07
N VAL A 67 5.88 1.95 2.90
CA VAL A 67 5.20 2.95 2.06
C VAL A 67 3.68 2.88 2.15
N VAL A 68 3.16 1.85 2.81
CA VAL A 68 1.74 1.61 3.08
C VAL A 68 1.59 1.29 4.57
N VAL A 69 0.59 1.90 5.20
CA VAL A 69 0.16 1.57 6.57
C VAL A 69 -1.34 1.32 6.55
N GLN A 70 -1.77 0.21 7.10
CA GLN A 70 -3.19 -0.11 7.27
C GLN A 70 -3.70 0.52 8.57
N GLN A 71 -4.81 1.24 8.52
CA GLN A 71 -5.50 1.73 9.71
C GLN A 71 -6.61 0.75 10.08
N GLN A 72 -6.48 0.09 11.23
CA GLN A 72 -7.44 -0.88 11.73
C GLN A 72 -8.86 -0.28 11.74
N ASN A 73 -9.82 -1.00 11.16
CA ASN A 73 -11.24 -0.61 11.08
C ASN A 73 -11.51 0.71 10.32
N ARG A 74 -10.57 1.24 9.53
CA ARG A 74 -10.75 2.51 8.83
C ARG A 74 -10.36 2.48 7.36
N GLY A 75 -9.12 2.08 7.06
CA GLY A 75 -8.60 2.20 5.70
C GLY A 75 -7.10 2.05 5.65
N LEU A 76 -6.45 2.85 4.83
CA LEU A 76 -5.00 2.77 4.62
C LEU A 76 -4.44 4.15 4.29
N VAL A 77 -3.15 4.33 4.57
CA VAL A 77 -2.38 5.54 4.26
C VAL A 77 -1.17 5.11 3.42
N ILE A 78 -0.92 5.84 2.34
CA ILE A 78 0.13 5.53 1.38
C ILE A 78 0.97 6.78 1.17
N VAL A 79 2.29 6.59 1.11
CA VAL A 79 3.25 7.64 0.82
C VAL A 79 3.99 7.35 -0.48
N GLY A 80 4.38 8.40 -1.18
CA GLY A 80 5.11 8.35 -2.45
C GLY A 80 6.01 9.58 -2.59
N PRO A 81 7.14 9.47 -3.33
CA PRO A 81 7.97 10.63 -3.66
C PRO A 81 7.23 11.65 -4.55
N ASP A 82 6.21 11.20 -5.27
CA ASP A 82 5.37 11.99 -6.15
C ASP A 82 3.95 11.40 -6.22
N ILE A 83 3.02 12.13 -6.85
CA ILE A 83 1.61 11.74 -6.97
C ILE A 83 1.45 10.44 -7.79
N VAL A 84 2.21 10.27 -8.87
CA VAL A 84 2.12 9.08 -9.74
C VAL A 84 2.50 7.84 -8.94
N SER A 85 3.59 7.92 -8.18
CA SER A 85 4.06 6.86 -7.30
C SER A 85 3.05 6.54 -6.21
N ALA A 86 2.48 7.55 -5.54
CA ALA A 86 1.47 7.35 -4.49
C ALA A 86 0.18 6.70 -5.03
N VAL A 87 -0.34 7.18 -6.16
CA VAL A 87 -1.54 6.64 -6.80
C VAL A 87 -1.29 5.22 -7.29
N THR A 88 -0.15 4.95 -7.92
CA THR A 88 0.17 3.61 -8.43
C THR A 88 0.28 2.60 -7.29
N ARG A 89 0.95 2.97 -6.19
CA ARG A 89 0.99 2.16 -4.96
C ARG A 89 -0.42 1.92 -4.42
N ALA A 90 -1.32 2.90 -4.46
CA ALA A 90 -2.70 2.72 -4.01
C ALA A 90 -3.47 1.70 -4.86
N VAL A 91 -3.40 1.82 -6.18
CA VAL A 91 -4.09 0.88 -7.10
C VAL A 91 -3.57 -0.54 -6.89
N TYR A 92 -2.25 -0.73 -6.90
CA TYR A 92 -1.68 -2.07 -6.75
C TYR A 92 -1.82 -2.65 -5.34
N THR A 93 -1.90 -1.81 -4.31
CA THR A 93 -2.30 -2.27 -2.97
C THR A 93 -3.73 -2.81 -2.98
N GLN A 94 -4.67 -2.12 -3.63
CA GLN A 94 -6.05 -2.56 -3.74
C GLN A 94 -6.18 -3.89 -4.49
N GLU A 95 -5.48 -4.03 -5.61
CA GLU A 95 -5.46 -5.29 -6.38
C GLU A 95 -4.82 -6.43 -5.58
N ASN A 96 -3.76 -6.17 -4.81
CA ASN A 96 -3.16 -7.14 -3.91
C ASN A 96 -4.16 -7.67 -2.87
N VAL A 97 -4.93 -6.77 -2.24
CA VAL A 97 -5.98 -7.15 -1.26
C VAL A 97 -7.06 -7.98 -1.93
N ARG A 98 -7.50 -7.60 -3.14
CA ARG A 98 -8.52 -8.34 -3.90
C ARG A 98 -8.04 -9.77 -4.21
N ASN A 99 -6.81 -9.91 -4.70
CA ASN A 99 -6.21 -11.20 -5.00
C ASN A 99 -6.09 -12.08 -3.75
N GLN A 100 -5.62 -11.52 -2.63
CA GLN A 100 -5.58 -12.23 -1.35
C GLN A 100 -6.96 -12.66 -0.87
N THR A 101 -7.94 -11.76 -0.93
CA THR A 101 -9.32 -12.06 -0.50
C THR A 101 -9.90 -13.20 -1.32
N ASN A 102 -9.76 -13.15 -2.65
CA ASN A 102 -10.20 -14.21 -3.54
C ASN A 102 -9.46 -15.53 -3.27
N GLY A 103 -8.15 -15.47 -3.04
CA GLY A 103 -7.34 -16.64 -2.71
C GLY A 103 -7.77 -17.31 -1.41
N VAL A 104 -8.03 -16.53 -0.36
CA VAL A 104 -8.56 -17.04 0.92
C VAL A 104 -9.95 -17.66 0.75
N LEU A 105 -10.83 -17.01 -0.01
CA LEU A 105 -12.18 -17.53 -0.29
C LEU A 105 -12.12 -18.87 -1.04
N LEU A 106 -11.32 -18.94 -2.10
CA LEU A 106 -11.14 -20.18 -2.88
C LEU A 106 -10.53 -21.31 -2.04
N ALA A 107 -9.52 -20.99 -1.22
CA ALA A 107 -8.94 -21.93 -0.26
C ALA A 107 -9.97 -22.48 0.73
N GLY A 108 -10.81 -21.60 1.28
CA GLY A 108 -11.90 -21.98 2.20
C GLY A 108 -12.95 -22.89 1.55
N LEU A 109 -13.29 -22.65 0.28
CA LEU A 109 -14.22 -23.49 -0.48
C LEU A 109 -13.61 -24.85 -0.86
N ALA A 110 -12.32 -24.89 -1.22
CA ALA A 110 -11.63 -26.12 -1.58
C ALA A 110 -11.53 -27.12 -0.40
N GLY A 111 -11.43 -26.61 0.84
CA GLY A 111 -11.36 -27.42 2.06
C GLY A 111 -12.63 -28.23 2.38
N ALA A 112 -13.77 -27.94 1.75
CA ALA A 112 -15.03 -28.66 1.97
C ALA A 112 -15.46 -29.56 0.79
N ALA A 113 -14.93 -29.35 -0.43
CA ALA A 113 -15.41 -29.99 -1.67
C ALA A 113 -14.43 -30.99 -2.32
N GLY A 114 -13.25 -31.23 -1.75
CA GLY A 114 -12.48 -32.47 -1.96
C GLY A 114 -11.95 -32.75 -3.38
N GLN A 115 -11.45 -31.75 -4.14
CA GLN A 115 -10.65 -31.96 -5.37
C GLN A 115 -9.52 -30.90 -5.49
N PRO A 116 -8.41 -31.18 -6.19
CA PRO A 116 -7.07 -31.14 -5.61
C PRO A 116 -6.52 -29.72 -5.48
N ALA A 117 -6.02 -29.42 -4.30
CA ALA A 117 -4.98 -28.42 -4.09
C ALA A 117 -3.67 -28.88 -4.77
N SER A 118 -3.63 -28.87 -6.10
CA SER A 118 -2.35 -28.88 -6.80
C SER A 118 -1.66 -27.55 -6.49
N ALA A 119 -0.78 -27.60 -5.49
CA ALA A 119 -0.11 -26.49 -4.80
C ALA A 119 -0.87 -25.85 -3.61
N GLY A 120 -1.34 -26.69 -2.68
CA GLY A 120 -1.18 -26.39 -1.25
C GLY A 120 -2.08 -25.31 -0.65
N GLY A 121 -3.40 -25.32 -0.93
CA GLY A 121 -4.50 -24.91 -0.04
C GLY A 121 -4.49 -23.53 0.64
N ALA A 122 -3.47 -22.72 0.45
CA ALA A 122 -3.22 -21.45 1.10
C ALA A 122 -2.76 -20.43 0.06
N VAL A 123 -3.01 -19.15 0.33
CA VAL A 123 -2.51 -18.07 -0.51
C VAL A 123 -0.99 -18.10 -0.51
N GLN A 124 -0.39 -18.24 -1.69
CA GLN A 124 1.05 -18.14 -1.85
C GLN A 124 1.45 -16.67 -1.97
N TYR A 125 2.47 -16.29 -1.20
CA TYR A 125 3.02 -14.95 -1.19
C TYR A 125 4.39 -14.94 -1.85
N LEU A 126 4.84 -13.76 -2.28
CA LEU A 126 6.17 -13.59 -2.85
C LEU A 126 7.25 -13.91 -1.82
N THR A 127 8.25 -14.69 -2.26
CA THR A 127 9.48 -14.96 -1.52
C THR A 127 10.27 -13.66 -1.27
N PRO A 128 11.21 -13.64 -0.30
CA PRO A 128 12.03 -12.45 -0.05
C PRO A 128 12.74 -11.92 -1.31
N CYS A 129 13.30 -12.81 -2.14
CA CYS A 129 13.97 -12.42 -3.38
C CYS A 129 12.97 -11.84 -4.40
N GLU A 130 11.84 -12.52 -4.63
CA GLU A 130 10.80 -12.01 -5.55
C GLU A 130 10.27 -10.65 -5.11
N ARG A 131 10.07 -10.43 -3.81
CA ARG A 131 9.64 -9.12 -3.27
C ARG A 131 10.67 -8.04 -3.53
N GLN A 132 11.95 -8.35 -3.35
CA GLN A 132 13.02 -7.39 -3.57
C GLN A 132 13.18 -7.03 -5.04
N ASP A 133 13.19 -8.04 -5.93
CA ASP A 133 13.40 -7.84 -7.36
C ASP A 133 12.19 -7.18 -8.05
N SER A 134 10.98 -7.40 -7.52
CA SER A 134 9.75 -6.76 -8.00
C SER A 134 9.45 -5.40 -7.33
N ASN A 135 10.33 -4.93 -6.45
CA ASN A 135 10.14 -3.64 -5.79
C ASN A 135 10.56 -2.47 -6.69
N PHE A 136 9.59 -1.86 -7.36
CA PHE A 136 9.80 -0.68 -8.21
C PHE A 136 9.94 0.65 -7.45
N ASN A 137 10.22 0.64 -6.14
CA ASN A 137 10.19 1.84 -5.27
C ASN A 137 11.05 3.03 -5.72
N GLY A 138 11.95 2.87 -6.69
CA GLY A 138 12.81 3.94 -7.20
C GLY A 138 12.72 4.23 -8.70
N SER A 139 11.93 3.51 -9.51
CA SER A 139 11.85 3.74 -10.96
C SER A 139 10.43 4.07 -11.41
N SER A 140 10.18 5.37 -11.61
CA SER A 140 8.94 5.87 -12.21
C SER A 140 8.63 5.22 -13.56
N VAL A 141 9.66 4.73 -14.28
CA VAL A 141 9.58 4.05 -15.57
C VAL A 141 8.58 2.88 -15.57
N GLY A 142 8.51 2.08 -14.49
CA GLY A 142 7.54 0.98 -14.38
C GLY A 142 6.08 1.46 -14.26
N TYR A 143 5.87 2.65 -13.71
CA TYR A 143 4.55 3.23 -13.45
C TYR A 143 4.04 4.14 -14.57
N LEU A 144 4.91 4.63 -15.47
CA LEU A 144 4.51 5.54 -16.56
C LEU A 144 3.48 4.92 -17.51
N ARG A 145 3.62 3.63 -17.82
CA ARG A 145 2.69 2.94 -18.72
C ARG A 145 1.27 2.84 -18.14
N PRO A 146 1.05 2.28 -16.93
CA PRO A 146 -0.29 2.25 -16.34
C PRO A 146 -0.83 3.67 -16.09
N TRP A 147 0.02 4.61 -15.68
CA TRP A 147 -0.35 6.02 -15.50
C TRP A 147 -0.93 6.65 -16.79
N THR A 148 -0.23 6.48 -17.91
CA THR A 148 -0.68 7.01 -19.21
C THR A 148 -2.03 6.41 -19.62
N LEU A 149 -2.28 5.13 -19.32
CA LEU A 149 -3.57 4.49 -19.59
C LEU A 149 -4.69 5.04 -18.69
N TRP A 150 -4.42 5.27 -17.41
CA TRP A 150 -5.39 5.86 -16.49
C TRP A 150 -5.73 7.31 -16.85
N LEU A 151 -4.73 8.09 -17.28
CA LEU A 151 -4.96 9.45 -17.81
C LEU A 151 -5.91 9.42 -19.01
N ARG A 152 -5.60 8.60 -20.03
CA ARG A 152 -6.46 8.48 -21.22
C ARG A 152 -7.88 8.04 -20.87
N ARG A 153 -8.03 7.11 -19.93
CA ARG A 153 -9.34 6.68 -19.45
C ARG A 153 -10.10 7.83 -18.79
N THR A 154 -9.41 8.62 -17.96
CA THR A 154 -10.00 9.76 -17.25
C THR A 154 -10.43 10.86 -18.22
N GLU A 155 -9.60 11.13 -19.25
CA GLU A 155 -9.91 12.09 -20.33
C GLU A 155 -11.12 11.63 -21.17
N ALA A 156 -11.28 10.32 -21.38
CA ALA A 156 -12.40 9.76 -22.14
C ALA A 156 -13.73 9.72 -21.37
N ASP A 157 -13.70 9.67 -20.03
CA ASP A 157 -14.90 9.52 -19.18
C ASP A 157 -15.74 10.80 -19.07
N GLY A 158 -15.18 11.95 -19.47
CA GLY A 158 -15.90 13.24 -19.57
C GLY A 158 -16.25 13.91 -18.24
N PHE A 159 -16.06 13.25 -17.09
CA PHE A 159 -16.32 13.82 -15.76
C PHE A 159 -15.29 14.84 -15.29
N TYR A 160 -14.08 14.83 -15.87
CA TYR A 160 -12.97 15.67 -15.46
C TYR A 160 -12.52 16.56 -16.61
N HIS A 161 -12.44 17.86 -16.35
CA HIS A 161 -11.98 18.85 -17.32
C HIS A 161 -10.68 19.49 -16.83
N ASN A 162 -9.60 19.30 -17.58
CA ASN A 162 -8.32 19.94 -17.29
C ASN A 162 -8.20 21.27 -18.06
N SER A 163 -8.47 22.38 -17.37
CA SER A 163 -8.35 23.73 -17.95
C SER A 163 -6.91 24.17 -18.22
N LEU A 164 -5.91 23.42 -17.75
CA LEU A 164 -4.48 23.72 -17.94
C LEU A 164 -3.87 22.96 -19.13
N GLY A 165 -4.64 22.08 -19.80
CA GLY A 165 -4.19 21.26 -20.93
C GLY A 165 -3.43 20.00 -20.49
N SER A 166 -3.42 18.97 -21.35
CA SER A 166 -2.70 17.73 -21.06
C SER A 166 -1.18 17.98 -20.99
N PRO A 167 -0.45 17.36 -20.05
CA PRO A 167 1.01 17.42 -20.06
C PRO A 167 1.50 16.91 -21.41
N LEU A 168 2.30 17.71 -22.11
CA LEU A 168 2.78 17.38 -23.46
C LEU A 168 3.39 15.98 -23.45
N SER A 169 2.84 15.07 -24.26
CA SER A 169 3.43 13.76 -24.52
C SER A 169 4.77 13.98 -25.20
N SER A 170 5.87 13.76 -24.47
CA SER A 170 7.23 13.63 -25.04
C SER A 170 7.36 12.34 -25.83
#